data_AF-A0A4D9EPX4-F1
#
_entry.id   AF-A0A4D9EPX4-F1
#
_cell.length_a   1.000
_cell.length_b   1.000
_cell.length_c   1.000
_cell.angle_alpha   90.00
_cell.angle_beta   90.00
_cell.angle_gamma   90.00
#
_symmetry.space_group_name_H-M   'P 1'
#
loop_
_entity.id
_entity.type
_entity.pdbx_description
1 polymer ?
#
loop_
_entity_poly.entity_id
_entity_poly.type
_entity_poly.pdbx_seq_one_letter_code
_entity_poly.pdbx_strand_id
1 'polypeptide(L)'
;MENLLDDNLLKYFTQYALMEGSTSALSIGGLKNLLQNQFAQYLKGAFSLDNIIKSLDKNNDGKVSFEEFLSIIKRVTGTGQ
;
A
#
# COMPACT_ATOMS: atom_id res chain seq x y z
N MET A 1 11.59 8.44 -15.52
CA MET A 1 11.15 7.07 -15.16
C MET A 1 10.39 7.02 -13.83
N GLU A 2 10.54 8.01 -12.94
CA GLU A 2 9.83 8.07 -11.64
C GLU A 2 8.30 8.17 -11.78
N ASN A 3 7.77 8.88 -12.78
CA ASN A 3 6.30 9.03 -12.99
C ASN A 3 5.54 7.73 -13.36
N LEU A 4 6.20 6.71 -13.92
CA LEU A 4 5.53 5.47 -14.35
C LEU A 4 5.11 4.57 -13.17
N LEU A 5 5.78 4.74 -12.03
CA LEU A 5 5.43 4.05 -10.79
C LEU A 5 4.17 4.69 -10.19
N ASP A 6 4.09 6.02 -10.13
CA ASP A 6 2.97 6.75 -9.54
C ASP A 6 1.63 6.47 -10.26
N ASP A 7 1.60 6.45 -11.59
CA ASP A 7 0.38 6.17 -12.36
C ASP A 7 -0.17 4.76 -12.12
N ASN A 8 0.70 3.75 -12.05
CA ASN A 8 0.28 2.37 -11.77
C ASN A 8 -0.12 2.19 -10.31
N LEU A 9 0.57 2.86 -9.38
CA LEU A 9 0.27 2.83 -7.96
C LEU A 9 -1.11 3.42 -7.66
N LEU A 10 -1.42 4.59 -8.25
CA LEU A 10 -2.74 5.20 -8.12
C LEU A 10 -3.83 4.30 -8.70
N LYS A 11 -3.58 3.68 -9.85
CA LYS A 11 -4.52 2.74 -10.47
C LYS A 11 -4.79 1.54 -9.56
N TYR A 12 -3.76 0.87 -9.05
CA TYR A 12 -3.94 -0.28 -8.16
C TYR A 12 -4.65 0.12 -6.86
N PHE A 13 -4.23 1.21 -6.23
CA PHE A 13 -4.88 1.71 -5.02
C PHE A 13 -6.38 1.98 -5.25
N THR A 14 -6.70 2.72 -6.31
CA THR A 14 -8.08 3.08 -6.65
C THR A 14 -8.92 1.84 -6.95
N GLN A 15 -8.38 0.85 -7.67
CA GLN A 15 -9.12 -0.38 -7.97
C GLN A 15 -9.51 -1.16 -6.70
N TYR A 16 -8.59 -1.31 -5.76
CA TYR A 16 -8.88 -2.02 -4.51
C TYR A 16 -9.80 -1.19 -3.60
N ALA A 17 -9.67 0.13 -3.59
CA ALA A 17 -10.57 1.00 -2.82
C ALA A 17 -12.00 0.86 -3.33
N LEU A 18 -12.17 0.86 -4.66
CA LEU A 18 -13.48 0.69 -5.31
C LEU A 18 -14.10 -0.67 -5.00
N MET A 19 -13.30 -1.73 -4.88
CA MET A 19 -13.78 -3.05 -4.48
C MET A 19 -14.38 -3.08 -3.07
N GLU A 20 -13.89 -2.23 -2.17
CA GLU A 20 -14.41 -2.06 -0.81
C GLU A 20 -15.50 -0.97 -0.70
N GLY A 21 -15.91 -0.37 -1.82
CA GLY A 21 -16.91 0.71 -1.85
C GLY A 21 -16.35 2.08 -1.45
N SER A 22 -15.03 2.25 -1.48
CA SER A 22 -14.32 3.49 -1.18
C SER A 22 -13.63 4.04 -2.43
N THR A 23 -13.27 5.33 -2.44
CA THR A 23 -12.52 5.94 -3.57
C THR A 23 -11.21 6.59 -3.13
N SER A 24 -11.04 6.80 -1.83
CA SER A 24 -9.95 7.60 -1.26
C SER A 24 -9.14 6.87 -0.20
N ALA A 25 -9.63 5.72 0.29
CA ALA A 25 -9.00 4.97 1.37
C ALA A 25 -9.23 3.47 1.22
N LEU A 26 -8.25 2.67 1.64
CA LEU A 26 -8.35 1.22 1.78
C LEU A 26 -8.54 0.84 3.23
N SER A 27 -9.24 -0.27 3.48
CA SER A 27 -9.15 -0.92 4.78
C SER A 27 -7.79 -1.60 4.92
N ILE A 28 -7.38 -1.91 6.16
CA ILE A 28 -6.20 -2.75 6.42
C ILE A 28 -6.25 -4.07 5.61
N GLY A 29 -7.42 -4.68 5.51
CA GLY A 29 -7.64 -5.89 4.71
C GLY A 29 -7.43 -5.67 3.21
N GLY A 30 -8.02 -4.61 2.64
CA GLY A 30 -7.83 -4.25 1.24
C GLY A 30 -6.38 -3.95 0.89
N LEU A 31 -5.67 -3.22 1.75
CA LEU A 31 -4.24 -2.97 1.57
C LEU A 31 -3.43 -4.27 1.62
N LYS A 32 -3.70 -5.15 2.60
CA LYS A 32 -3.02 -6.44 2.70
C LYS A 32 -3.18 -7.23 1.41
N ASN A 33 -4.40 -7.26 0.87
CA ASN A 33 -4.69 -7.92 -0.39
C ASN A 33 -3.92 -7.27 -1.57
N LEU A 34 -3.93 -5.93 -1.67
CA LEU A 34 -3.18 -5.20 -2.70
C LEU A 34 -1.69 -5.52 -2.65
N LEU A 35 -1.08 -5.43 -1.47
CA LEU A 35 0.35 -5.70 -1.28
C LEU A 35 0.70 -7.15 -1.61
N GLN A 36 -0.14 -8.12 -1.19
CA GLN A 36 0.08 -9.53 -1.51
C GLN A 36 -0.09 -9.85 -3.00
N ASN A 37 -0.99 -9.18 -3.72
CA ASN A 37 -1.21 -9.49 -5.13
C ASN A 37 -0.23 -8.74 -6.05
N GLN A 38 -0.01 -7.45 -5.81
CA GLN A 38 0.80 -6.61 -6.69
C GLN A 38 2.27 -6.55 -6.28
N PHE A 39 2.56 -6.67 -4.97
CA PHE A 39 3.90 -6.46 -4.40
C PHE A 39 4.47 -7.69 -3.68
N ALA A 40 3.86 -8.87 -3.81
CA ALA A 40 4.32 -10.10 -3.15
C ALA A 40 5.80 -10.40 -3.34
N GLN A 41 6.33 -10.09 -4.54
CA GLN A 41 7.76 -10.28 -4.86
C GLN A 41 8.70 -9.43 -3.98
N TYR A 42 8.26 -8.24 -3.57
CA TYR A 42 9.03 -7.32 -2.72
C TYR A 42 8.85 -7.60 -1.23
N LEU A 43 7.78 -8.32 -0.84
CA LEU A 43 7.47 -8.67 0.54
C LEU A 43 8.22 -9.92 1.05
N LYS A 44 9.02 -10.58 0.20
CA LYS A 44 9.70 -11.85 0.54
C LYS A 44 10.88 -11.72 1.52
N GLY A 45 11.18 -10.54 2.07
CA GLY A 45 12.29 -10.35 3.01
C GLY A 45 11.91 -9.55 4.25
N ALA A 46 12.21 -10.10 5.44
CA ALA A 46 12.24 -9.55 6.81
C ALA A 46 11.06 -8.70 7.34
N PHE A 47 10.30 -8.02 6.50
CA PHE A 47 9.13 -7.24 6.83
C PHE A 47 7.90 -8.14 6.79
N SER A 48 7.50 -8.62 7.97
CA SER A 48 6.16 -9.23 8.11
C SER A 48 5.12 -8.19 7.75
N LEU A 49 4.15 -8.58 6.92
CA LEU A 49 3.06 -7.73 6.45
C LEU A 49 2.31 -7.08 7.62
N ASP A 50 2.21 -7.78 8.74
CA ASP A 50 1.67 -7.28 10.01
C ASP A 50 2.48 -6.12 10.61
N ASN A 51 3.81 -6.09 10.46
CA ASN A 51 4.64 -4.97 10.90
C ASN A 51 4.47 -3.75 9.99
N ILE A 52 4.29 -3.97 8.68
CA ILE A 52 3.99 -2.92 7.71
C ILE A 52 2.64 -2.28 8.08
N ILE A 53 1.61 -3.10 8.29
CA ILE A 53 0.28 -2.67 8.69
C ILE A 53 0.30 -1.90 10.02
N LYS A 54 1.00 -2.40 11.04
CA LYS A 54 1.17 -1.68 12.32
C LYS A 54 1.87 -0.33 12.17
N SER A 55 2.74 -0.19 11.17
CA SER A 55 3.44 1.09 10.92
C SER A 55 2.63 2.10 10.13
N LEU A 56 1.52 1.66 9.51
CA LEU A 56 0.64 2.46 8.66
C LEU A 56 -0.45 3.17 9.45
N ASP A 57 -1.12 2.47 10.36
CA ASP A 57 -2.25 2.99 11.13
C ASP A 57 -1.79 3.96 12.24
N LYS A 58 -1.07 5.02 11.85
CA LYS A 58 -0.46 6.00 12.76
C LYS A 58 -1.51 6.87 13.44
N ASN A 59 -2.62 7.14 12.76
CA ASN A 59 -3.75 7.89 13.28
C ASN A 59 -4.83 6.99 13.92
N ASN A 60 -4.67 5.66 13.88
CA ASN A 60 -5.62 4.66 14.41
C ASN A 60 -7.05 4.86 13.88
N ASP A 61 -7.20 5.30 12.63
CA ASP A 61 -8.52 5.45 11.99
C ASP A 61 -9.00 4.15 11.32
N GLY A 62 -8.15 3.12 11.29
CA GLY A 62 -8.44 1.82 10.71
C GLY A 62 -8.46 1.81 9.18
N LYS A 63 -8.02 2.90 8.55
CA LYS A 63 -7.98 3.11 7.10
C LYS A 63 -6.56 3.44 6.67
N VAL A 64 -6.33 3.32 5.36
CA VAL A 64 -5.06 3.66 4.74
C VAL A 64 -5.33 4.59 3.57
N SER A 65 -4.83 5.82 3.70
CA SER A 65 -4.84 6.83 2.66
C SER A 65 -3.80 6.54 1.57
N PHE A 66 -3.94 7.20 0.42
CA PHE A 66 -3.00 7.04 -0.68
C PHE A 66 -1.56 7.44 -0.28
N GLU A 67 -1.40 8.48 0.53
CA GLU A 67 -0.09 8.94 1.00
C GLU A 67 0.61 7.90 1.89
N GLU A 68 -0.14 7.27 2.80
CA GLU A 68 0.37 6.19 3.66
C GLU A 68 0.77 4.96 2.84
N PHE A 69 -0.04 4.61 1.84
CA PHE A 69 0.31 3.57 0.87
C PHE A 69 1.63 3.87 0.13
N LEU A 70 1.80 5.08 -0.41
CA LEU A 70 3.04 5.48 -1.08
C LEU A 70 4.26 5.40 -0.16
N SER A 71 4.11 5.83 1.10
CA SER A 71 5.18 5.77 2.10
C SER A 71 5.67 4.33 2.31
N ILE A 72 4.75 3.36 2.34
CA ILE A 72 5.09 1.95 2.44
C ILE A 72 5.76 1.45 1.18
N ILE A 73 5.20 1.71 0.00
CA ILE A 73 5.77 1.22 -1.25
C ILE A 73 7.23 1.66 -1.38
N LYS A 74 7.54 2.94 -1.13
CA LYS A 74 8.92 3.45 -1.12
C LYS A 74 9.84 2.68 -0.17
N ARG A 75 9.32 2.26 0.99
CA ARG A 75 10.05 1.48 1.99
C ARG A 75 10.26 0.02 1.56
N VAL A 76 9.28 -0.61 0.92
CA VAL A 76 9.35 -2.03 0.51
C VAL A 76 10.13 -2.21 -0.79
N THR A 77 10.00 -1.29 -1.74
CA THR A 77 10.70 -1.34 -3.03
C THR A 77 12.12 -0.76 -2.97
N GLY A 78 12.48 -0.10 -1.86
CA GLY A 78 13.82 0.45 -1.65
C GLY A 78 14.15 1.65 -2.55
N THR A 79 13.16 2.27 -3.20
CA THR A 79 13.35 3.47 -4.06
C THR A 79 13.55 4.76 -3.24
N GLY A 80 14.13 4.64 -2.05
CA GLY A 80 14.34 5.73 -1.09
C GLY A 80 15.81 6.07 -0.86
N GLN A 81 16.68 5.82 -1.84
CA GLN A 81 18.07 6.30 -1.89
C GLN A 81 18.39 6.83 -3.29
#